data_AF-A0A2T3Z145-F1
#
_entry.id   AF-A0A2T3Z145-F1
#
_cell.length_a   1.000
_cell.length_b   1.000
_cell.length_c   1.000
_cell.angle_alpha   90.00
_cell.angle_beta   90.00
_cell.angle_gamma   90.00
#
_symmetry.space_group_name_H-M   'P 1'
#
loop_
_entity.id
_entity.type
_entity.pdbx_description
1 polymer ?
#
loop_
_entity_poly.entity_id
_entity_poly.type
_entity_poly.pdbx_seq_one_letter_code
_entity_poly.pdbx_strand_id
1 'polypeptide(L)'
;MAWNNFKTHSVFSKDEFYGLPTFPDAEGKKYSAIVTGANGITGAHMIRVLAEAPERWGTIYALSRKPPASLIGGNIKYLAVDFLESPEEIAKQLTEHILNVDYVFFSSYIQPAGVWSNTDELERLNTLLLSNFLSALTLAQKVPKRFLLQTGGKHYGLHLGPGINPMEESNPRVTSAPNFYYPQEDLLWKWSRENNTEWNVTRPGFIIGAVRDASMNIAHGFSLYAAIQKELGRPLEFPGDITAWDVEKHISSALLIGYHAEWTVLTPSTRNQALNIADGGTFTYGQFWPILAALYGIPYGIPELDDAKYQTVEMPLAPPPRGFGPPGKFRVAWTFEDWANKPEVRQAWETLKARHNLAPQPDPFDKVPEIFGLLDKEILGGWGRSLSMNKSRKQGWNGFVDSSDSLIKTFEELAALKMIPPFKRPEQIDIKFHGY
;
A
#
# COMPACT_ATOMS: atom_id res chain seq x y z
N MET A 1 -5.35 -47.34 5.14
CA MET A 1 -5.17 -46.10 4.35
C MET A 1 -4.67 -45.03 5.30
N ALA A 2 -3.41 -44.62 5.18
CA ALA A 2 -2.83 -43.61 6.06
C ALA A 2 -3.31 -42.21 5.64
N TRP A 3 -4.00 -41.51 6.53
CA TRP A 3 -4.42 -40.12 6.38
C TRP A 3 -3.24 -39.16 6.58
N ASN A 4 -2.16 -39.31 5.80
CA ASN A 4 -0.87 -38.64 6.06
C ASN A 4 -0.63 -37.32 5.29
N ASN A 5 -1.68 -36.62 4.82
CA ASN A 5 -1.53 -35.34 4.10
C ASN A 5 -2.25 -34.16 4.75
N PHE A 6 -2.34 -34.11 6.09
CA PHE A 6 -2.79 -32.91 6.78
C PHE A 6 -1.64 -31.90 6.89
N LYS A 7 -1.90 -30.65 6.47
CA LYS A 7 -1.03 -29.51 6.77
C LYS A 7 -1.63 -28.77 7.95
N THR A 8 -0.86 -28.62 9.03
CA THR A 8 -1.26 -27.82 10.19
C THR A 8 -0.50 -26.49 10.17
N HIS A 9 -1.21 -25.42 10.50
CA HIS A 9 -0.65 -24.08 10.63
C HIS A 9 -1.05 -23.54 12.00
N SER A 10 -0.08 -23.07 12.77
CA SER A 10 -0.34 -22.37 14.02
C SER A 10 -0.42 -20.88 13.74
N VAL A 11 -1.51 -20.27 14.18
CA VAL A 11 -1.80 -18.85 13.96
C VAL A 11 -2.10 -18.14 15.27
N PHE A 12 -1.87 -16.84 15.32
CA PHE A 12 -2.23 -15.98 16.45
C PHE A 12 -2.97 -14.74 15.94
N SER A 13 -3.60 -14.00 16.85
CA SER A 13 -4.24 -12.72 16.54
C SER A 13 -3.68 -11.66 17.48
N LYS A 14 -3.56 -10.42 16.99
CA LYS A 14 -3.01 -9.29 17.71
C LYS A 14 -3.71 -8.02 17.22
N ASP A 15 -4.23 -7.24 18.16
CA ASP A 15 -5.00 -6.03 17.87
C ASP A 15 -6.14 -6.35 16.86
N GLU A 16 -6.27 -5.60 15.77
CA GLU A 16 -7.23 -5.86 14.68
C GLU A 16 -6.79 -6.94 13.67
N PHE A 17 -5.60 -7.51 13.82
CA PHE A 17 -5.06 -8.51 12.90
C PHE A 17 -5.29 -9.93 13.41
N TYR A 18 -5.91 -10.76 12.57
CA TYR A 18 -6.31 -12.12 12.91
C TYR A 18 -5.59 -13.14 12.05
N GLY A 19 -5.38 -14.35 12.58
CA GLY A 19 -4.85 -15.48 11.79
C GLY A 19 -3.40 -15.29 11.31
N LEU A 20 -2.62 -14.43 11.97
CA LEU A 20 -1.22 -14.19 11.66
C LEU A 20 -0.37 -15.45 11.89
N PRO A 21 0.63 -15.73 11.04
CA PRO A 21 1.42 -16.96 11.12
C PRO A 21 2.40 -16.94 12.29
N THR A 22 2.65 -18.12 12.86
CA THR A 22 3.77 -18.34 13.80
C THR A 22 4.96 -18.98 13.08
N PHE A 23 6.16 -18.83 13.66
CA PHE A 23 7.41 -19.25 13.02
C PHE A 23 8.33 -20.03 13.97
N PRO A 24 7.89 -21.18 14.51
CA PRO A 24 8.67 -21.92 15.50
C PRO A 24 10.07 -22.31 15.01
N ASP A 25 10.23 -22.64 13.72
CA ASP A 25 11.52 -23.03 13.14
C ASP A 25 12.49 -21.84 12.93
N ALA A 26 11.95 -20.61 12.94
CA ALA A 26 12.70 -19.38 12.76
C ALA A 26 13.11 -18.75 14.10
N GLU A 27 12.48 -19.14 15.21
CA GLU A 27 12.77 -18.55 16.51
C GLU A 27 14.21 -18.83 16.97
N GLY A 28 14.84 -17.80 17.55
CA GLY A 28 16.23 -17.85 17.99
C GLY A 28 17.27 -17.83 16.85
N LYS A 29 16.85 -17.79 15.58
CA LYS A 29 17.79 -17.78 14.43
C LYS A 29 18.51 -16.46 14.26
N LYS A 30 17.98 -15.36 14.80
CA LYS A 30 18.58 -14.02 14.76
C LYS A 30 18.98 -13.58 13.34
N TYR A 31 18.10 -13.75 12.37
CA TYR A 31 18.32 -13.38 10.97
C TYR A 31 18.64 -11.89 10.78
N SER A 32 19.41 -11.60 9.76
CA SER A 32 19.70 -10.24 9.29
C SER A 32 18.84 -9.87 8.08
N ALA A 33 18.23 -8.69 8.11
CA ALA A 33 17.37 -8.20 7.03
C ALA A 33 17.80 -6.82 6.52
N ILE A 34 17.75 -6.60 5.21
CA ILE A 34 17.69 -5.25 4.64
C ILE A 34 16.23 -4.92 4.32
N VAL A 35 15.75 -3.78 4.80
CA VAL A 35 14.47 -3.19 4.40
C VAL A 35 14.76 -1.88 3.68
N THR A 36 14.41 -1.81 2.39
CA THR A 36 14.57 -0.59 1.60
C THR A 36 13.29 0.23 1.55
N GLY A 37 13.42 1.54 1.38
CA GLY A 37 12.28 2.45 1.44
C GLY A 37 11.81 2.66 2.88
N ALA A 38 12.72 2.72 3.84
CA ALA A 38 12.42 2.76 5.29
C ALA A 38 11.53 3.95 5.73
N ASN A 39 11.51 5.05 4.98
CA ASN A 39 10.61 6.19 5.24
C ASN A 39 9.25 6.05 4.54
N GLY A 40 9.15 5.14 3.58
CA GLY A 40 7.93 4.88 2.82
C GLY A 40 6.93 4.05 3.62
N ILE A 41 5.68 4.06 3.14
CA ILE A 41 4.55 3.41 3.82
C ILE A 41 4.82 1.92 4.08
N THR A 42 5.24 1.14 3.08
CA THR A 42 5.54 -0.29 3.27
C THR A 42 6.78 -0.49 4.13
N GLY A 43 7.91 0.16 3.79
CA GLY A 43 9.18 -0.08 4.46
C GLY A 43 9.14 0.24 5.96
N ALA A 44 8.50 1.34 6.34
CA ALA A 44 8.33 1.69 7.76
C ALA A 44 7.52 0.64 8.54
N HIS A 45 6.43 0.14 7.95
CA HIS A 45 5.60 -0.89 8.59
C HIS A 45 6.25 -2.27 8.57
N MET A 46 7.04 -2.58 7.54
CA MET A 46 7.88 -3.78 7.52
C MET A 46 8.89 -3.76 8.68
N ILE A 47 9.56 -2.63 8.92
CA ILE A 47 10.48 -2.47 10.05
C ILE A 47 9.74 -2.67 11.38
N ARG A 48 8.54 -2.10 11.54
CA ARG A 48 7.68 -2.32 12.72
C ARG A 48 7.45 -3.82 12.94
N VAL A 49 6.98 -4.54 11.91
CA VAL A 49 6.71 -5.98 11.99
C VAL A 49 7.95 -6.78 12.39
N LEU A 50 9.08 -6.56 11.72
CA LEU A 50 10.32 -7.29 12.04
C LEU A 50 10.83 -7.00 13.47
N ALA A 51 10.65 -5.77 13.95
CA ALA A 51 11.06 -5.35 15.29
C ALA A 51 10.24 -6.01 16.41
N GLU A 52 9.07 -6.56 16.12
CA GLU A 52 8.25 -7.28 17.10
C GLU A 52 8.85 -8.64 17.49
N ALA A 53 9.77 -9.18 16.68
CA ALA A 53 10.36 -10.50 16.91
C ALA A 53 11.90 -10.43 16.99
N PRO A 54 12.48 -9.80 18.02
CA PRO A 54 13.94 -9.64 18.14
C PRO A 54 14.71 -10.95 18.36
N GLU A 55 14.04 -12.04 18.75
CA GLU A 55 14.64 -13.39 18.82
C GLU A 55 14.76 -14.04 17.44
N ARG A 56 13.89 -13.66 16.52
CA ARG A 56 13.91 -14.12 15.13
C ARG A 56 14.78 -13.24 14.25
N TRP A 57 14.71 -11.93 14.42
CA TRP A 57 15.48 -10.93 13.67
C TRP A 57 16.58 -10.35 14.55
N GLY A 58 17.83 -10.64 14.22
CA GLY A 58 18.99 -10.20 14.98
C GLY A 58 19.48 -8.80 14.59
N THR A 59 19.35 -8.41 13.32
CA THR A 59 19.70 -7.05 12.86
C THR A 59 18.83 -6.65 11.66
N ILE A 60 18.24 -5.47 11.73
CA ILE A 60 17.43 -4.91 10.65
C ILE A 60 18.14 -3.67 10.11
N TYR A 61 18.63 -3.73 8.87
CA TYR A 61 19.23 -2.59 8.17
C TYR A 61 18.13 -1.84 7.42
N ALA A 62 17.75 -0.67 7.94
CA ALA A 62 16.70 0.17 7.38
C ALA A 62 17.32 1.22 6.45
N LEU A 63 17.14 1.04 5.13
CA LEU A 63 17.76 1.88 4.10
C LEU A 63 16.74 2.83 3.48
N SER A 64 17.13 4.10 3.39
CA SER A 64 16.41 5.18 2.69
C SER A 64 17.37 6.30 2.35
N ARG A 65 17.00 7.23 1.46
CA ARG A 65 17.87 8.39 1.10
C ARG A 65 18.20 9.30 2.28
N LYS A 66 17.36 9.30 3.32
CA LYS A 66 17.50 10.10 4.55
C LYS A 66 16.95 9.30 5.72
N PRO A 67 17.53 9.39 6.92
CA PRO A 67 16.97 8.73 8.10
C PRO A 67 15.49 9.09 8.32
N PRO A 68 14.65 8.15 8.80
CA PRO A 68 13.27 8.46 9.15
C PRO A 68 13.17 9.51 10.26
N ALA A 69 12.09 10.29 10.27
CA ALA A 69 11.85 11.30 11.31
C ALA A 69 11.65 10.69 12.72
N SER A 70 11.21 9.43 12.79
CA SER A 70 11.06 8.68 14.04
C SER A 70 11.81 7.37 13.93
N LEU A 71 12.71 7.12 14.88
CA LEU A 71 13.53 5.91 14.93
C LEU A 71 12.93 4.94 15.95
N ILE A 72 12.85 3.67 15.56
CA ILE A 72 12.52 2.57 16.46
C ILE A 72 13.84 2.09 17.06
N GLY A 73 13.89 1.92 18.38
CA GLY A 73 15.07 1.42 19.08
C GLY A 73 15.30 -0.08 18.87
N GLY A 74 16.33 -0.61 19.54
CA GLY A 74 16.63 -2.05 19.53
C GLY A 74 17.66 -2.45 18.47
N ASN A 75 17.35 -3.47 17.67
CA ASN A 75 18.25 -4.13 16.72
C ASN A 75 18.24 -3.50 15.31
N ILE A 76 17.73 -2.27 15.17
CA ILE A 76 17.58 -1.60 13.88
C ILE A 76 18.75 -0.63 13.64
N LYS A 77 19.32 -0.69 12.45
CA LYS A 77 20.39 0.20 11.96
C LYS A 77 19.88 0.99 10.77
N TYR A 78 19.74 2.30 10.94
CA TYR A 78 19.31 3.20 9.89
C TYR A 78 20.51 3.65 9.06
N LEU A 79 20.44 3.44 7.74
CA LEU A 79 21.51 3.79 6.80
C LEU A 79 20.94 4.68 5.71
N ALA A 80 21.56 5.85 5.54
CA ALA A 80 21.22 6.77 4.46
C ALA A 80 21.93 6.29 3.18
N VAL A 81 21.17 5.76 2.22
CA VAL A 81 21.69 5.23 0.95
C VAL A 81 20.79 5.69 -0.19
N ASP A 82 21.38 6.33 -1.21
CA ASP A 82 20.64 6.70 -2.42
C ASP A 82 20.87 5.68 -3.53
N PHE A 83 19.82 4.96 -3.91
CA PHE A 83 19.90 3.94 -4.96
C PHE A 83 19.98 4.52 -6.38
N LEU A 84 19.95 5.84 -6.53
CA LEU A 84 20.27 6.52 -7.79
C LEU A 84 21.77 6.82 -7.94
N GLU A 85 22.57 6.64 -6.89
CA GLU A 85 24.04 6.67 -6.99
C GLU A 85 24.56 5.46 -7.79
N SER A 86 25.85 5.46 -8.12
CA SER A 86 26.44 4.34 -8.85
C SER A 86 26.45 3.07 -7.99
N PRO A 87 26.37 1.88 -8.61
CA PRO A 87 26.46 0.62 -7.87
C PRO A 87 27.69 0.52 -6.95
N GLU A 88 28.82 1.12 -7.31
CA GLU A 88 30.05 1.10 -6.54
C GLU A 88 29.94 1.91 -5.24
N GLU A 89 29.33 3.10 -5.28
CA GLU A 89 29.15 3.93 -4.07
C GLU A 89 28.14 3.27 -3.12
N ILE A 90 27.05 2.71 -3.66
CA ILE A 90 26.09 1.93 -2.88
C ILE A 90 26.84 0.72 -2.26
N ALA A 91 27.61 -0.03 -3.04
CA ALA A 91 28.34 -1.21 -2.57
C ALA A 91 29.35 -0.88 -1.46
N LYS A 92 30.02 0.28 -1.55
CA LYS A 92 30.91 0.78 -0.51
C LYS A 92 30.15 0.98 0.80
N GLN A 93 29.02 1.68 0.78
CA GLN A 93 28.18 1.88 1.96
C GLN A 93 27.66 0.55 2.54
N LEU A 94 27.23 -0.39 1.68
CA LEU A 94 26.82 -1.73 2.13
C LEU A 94 27.99 -2.49 2.78
N THR A 95 29.20 -2.39 2.23
CA THR A 95 30.39 -3.07 2.77
C THR A 95 30.81 -2.51 4.12
N GLU A 96 30.78 -1.18 4.27
CA GLU A 96 31.18 -0.48 5.50
C GLU A 96 30.22 -0.74 6.67
N HIS A 97 28.92 -0.88 6.39
CA HIS A 97 27.89 -0.86 7.44
C HIS A 97 27.13 -2.17 7.63
N ILE A 98 27.13 -3.06 6.64
CA ILE A 98 26.34 -4.29 6.66
C ILE A 98 27.26 -5.50 6.75
N LEU A 99 27.18 -6.23 7.87
CA LEU A 99 28.01 -7.41 8.10
C LEU A 99 27.53 -8.59 7.25
N ASN A 100 26.27 -8.97 7.40
CA ASN A 100 25.62 -10.09 6.72
C ASN A 100 24.17 -9.71 6.36
N VAL A 101 23.60 -10.39 5.36
CA VAL A 101 22.21 -10.25 4.93
C VAL A 101 21.63 -11.63 4.67
N ASP A 102 20.59 -12.02 5.42
CA ASP A 102 19.83 -13.24 5.14
C ASP A 102 18.65 -12.96 4.21
N TYR A 103 17.98 -11.82 4.40
CA TYR A 103 16.75 -11.47 3.70
C TYR A 103 16.77 -10.02 3.22
N VAL A 104 16.16 -9.78 2.07
CA VAL A 104 15.94 -8.42 1.54
C VAL A 104 14.45 -8.21 1.31
N PHE A 105 13.94 -7.07 1.79
CA PHE A 105 12.61 -6.55 1.50
C PHE A 105 12.75 -5.24 0.73
N PHE A 106 12.54 -5.30 -0.59
CA PHE A 106 12.66 -4.14 -1.46
C PHE A 106 11.32 -3.44 -1.64
N SER A 107 11.18 -2.25 -1.04
CA SER A 107 9.98 -1.41 -1.14
C SER A 107 10.27 0.04 -1.54
N SER A 108 11.47 0.31 -2.07
CA SER A 108 11.85 1.61 -2.64
C SER A 108 11.06 1.92 -3.90
N TYR A 109 10.54 3.15 -3.98
CA TYR A 109 9.75 3.66 -5.09
C TYR A 109 9.97 5.17 -5.26
N ILE A 110 9.95 5.64 -6.51
CA ILE A 110 9.92 7.08 -6.83
C ILE A 110 8.78 7.37 -7.80
N GLN A 111 7.99 8.40 -7.51
CA GLN A 111 7.07 9.04 -8.45
C GLN A 111 7.67 10.41 -8.85
N PRO A 112 8.13 10.60 -10.11
CA PRO A 112 8.81 11.82 -10.53
C PRO A 112 7.91 13.06 -10.59
N ALA A 113 6.66 12.90 -11.06
CA ALA A 113 5.59 13.90 -11.07
C ALA A 113 4.26 13.14 -11.06
N GLY A 114 3.18 13.69 -10.47
CA GLY A 114 1.77 13.25 -10.52
C GLY A 114 1.46 11.75 -10.40
N VAL A 115 0.35 11.35 -9.77
CA VAL A 115 0.04 9.91 -9.63
C VAL A 115 -0.09 9.25 -11.02
N TRP A 116 0.76 8.25 -11.31
CA TRP A 116 0.74 7.50 -12.58
C TRP A 116 0.97 8.32 -13.86
N SER A 117 1.58 9.50 -13.75
CA SER A 117 2.02 10.27 -14.92
C SER A 117 3.51 10.05 -15.21
N ASN A 118 3.97 10.63 -16.32
CA ASN A 118 5.36 10.59 -16.78
C ASN A 118 5.93 9.16 -16.80
N THR A 119 5.23 8.27 -17.52
CA THR A 119 5.44 6.82 -17.49
C THR A 119 6.87 6.41 -17.82
N ASP A 120 7.52 7.10 -18.74
CA ASP A 120 8.88 6.78 -19.19
C ASP A 120 9.90 7.06 -18.09
N GLU A 121 9.80 8.22 -17.44
CA GLU A 121 10.68 8.58 -16.33
C GLU A 121 10.37 7.75 -15.07
N LEU A 122 9.09 7.44 -14.85
CA LEU A 122 8.66 6.53 -13.79
C LEU A 122 9.29 5.14 -13.97
N GLU A 123 9.29 4.62 -15.20
CA GLU A 123 9.90 3.35 -15.51
C GLU A 123 11.42 3.37 -15.39
N ARG A 124 12.06 4.40 -15.97
CA ARG A 124 13.50 4.58 -15.90
C ARG A 124 13.99 4.62 -14.46
N LEU A 125 13.41 5.48 -13.62
CA LEU A 125 13.83 5.66 -12.23
C LEU A 125 13.62 4.39 -11.40
N ASN A 126 12.44 3.77 -11.44
CA ASN A 126 12.18 2.60 -10.60
C ASN A 126 12.94 1.35 -11.05
N THR A 127 13.22 1.22 -12.35
CA THR A 127 14.13 0.18 -12.86
C THR A 127 15.55 0.43 -12.36
N LEU A 128 16.01 1.69 -12.42
CA LEU A 128 17.35 2.09 -11.98
C LEU A 128 17.59 1.84 -10.48
N LEU A 129 16.61 2.17 -9.62
CA LEU A 129 16.69 1.89 -8.19
C LEU A 129 16.97 0.41 -7.90
N LEU A 130 16.28 -0.49 -8.59
CA LEU A 130 16.45 -1.92 -8.39
C LEU A 130 17.76 -2.42 -9.04
N SER A 131 18.07 -2.01 -10.27
CA SER A 131 19.27 -2.47 -10.98
C SER A 131 20.55 -2.05 -10.28
N ASN A 132 20.61 -0.81 -9.75
CA ASN A 132 21.77 -0.32 -9.02
C ASN A 132 21.93 -1.06 -7.70
N PHE A 133 20.83 -1.25 -6.97
CA PHE A 133 20.86 -1.98 -5.70
C PHE A 133 21.26 -3.46 -5.87
N LEU A 134 20.73 -4.16 -6.87
CA LEU A 134 21.13 -5.55 -7.17
C LEU A 134 22.61 -5.64 -7.56
N SER A 135 23.09 -4.73 -8.41
CA SER A 135 24.51 -4.66 -8.78
C SER A 135 25.39 -4.40 -7.55
N ALA A 136 24.97 -3.49 -6.68
CA ALA A 136 25.68 -3.17 -5.45
C ALA A 136 25.74 -4.35 -4.47
N LEU A 137 24.67 -5.14 -4.33
CA LEU A 137 24.70 -6.37 -3.53
C LEU A 137 25.74 -7.36 -4.04
N THR A 138 25.86 -7.54 -5.36
CA THR A 138 26.88 -8.40 -5.97
C THR A 138 28.29 -7.86 -5.70
N LEU A 139 28.53 -6.56 -5.92
CA LEU A 139 29.83 -5.93 -5.68
C LEU A 139 30.26 -6.00 -4.21
N ALA A 140 29.33 -5.78 -3.28
CA ALA A 140 29.56 -5.86 -1.84
C ALA A 140 29.58 -7.31 -1.30
N GLN A 141 29.37 -8.31 -2.17
CA GLN A 141 29.26 -9.73 -1.82
C GLN A 141 28.21 -10.00 -0.73
N LYS A 142 27.07 -9.28 -0.79
CA LYS A 142 25.93 -9.41 0.13
C LYS A 142 24.79 -10.16 -0.56
N VAL A 143 24.97 -11.46 -0.74
CA VAL A 143 23.98 -12.33 -1.38
C VAL A 143 23.00 -12.88 -0.32
N PRO A 144 21.71 -12.49 -0.36
CA PRO A 144 20.73 -12.97 0.60
C PRO A 144 20.23 -14.38 0.23
N LYS A 145 19.65 -15.08 1.20
CA LYS A 145 18.93 -16.34 0.95
C LYS A 145 17.68 -16.09 0.11
N ARG A 146 16.98 -15.00 0.42
CA ARG A 146 15.75 -14.63 -0.27
C ARG A 146 15.58 -13.12 -0.45
N PHE A 147 15.20 -12.71 -1.65
CA PHE A 147 14.92 -11.33 -2.03
C PHE A 147 13.44 -11.17 -2.36
N LEU A 148 12.73 -10.34 -1.60
CA LEU A 148 11.34 -10.00 -1.84
C LEU A 148 11.24 -8.61 -2.47
N LEU A 149 10.66 -8.53 -3.66
CA LEU A 149 10.32 -7.29 -4.34
C LEU A 149 8.83 -6.99 -4.18
N GLN A 150 8.49 -5.81 -3.66
CA GLN A 150 7.10 -5.35 -3.72
C GLN A 150 6.82 -4.62 -5.03
N THR A 151 5.78 -5.04 -5.75
CA THR A 151 5.20 -4.33 -6.89
C THR A 151 3.79 -3.83 -6.55
N GLY A 152 2.75 -4.34 -7.21
CA GLY A 152 1.36 -3.97 -6.90
C GLY A 152 0.33 -4.34 -7.96
N GLY A 153 -0.92 -3.98 -7.70
CA GLY A 153 -2.08 -4.27 -8.54
C GLY A 153 -2.01 -3.69 -9.95
N LYS A 154 -1.13 -2.70 -10.22
CA LYS A 154 -0.89 -2.23 -11.59
C LYS A 154 -0.36 -3.32 -12.52
N HIS A 155 0.22 -4.41 -11.99
CA HIS A 155 0.56 -5.61 -12.76
C HIS A 155 -0.62 -6.11 -13.61
N TYR A 156 -1.85 -5.93 -13.12
CA TYR A 156 -3.08 -6.39 -13.76
C TYR A 156 -3.77 -5.31 -14.62
N GLY A 157 -3.11 -4.17 -14.85
CA GLY A 157 -3.68 -3.05 -15.62
C GLY A 157 -4.75 -2.25 -14.87
N LEU A 158 -4.81 -2.34 -13.53
CA LEU A 158 -5.80 -1.66 -12.67
C LEU A 158 -6.01 -0.16 -13.00
N HIS A 159 -4.94 0.53 -13.39
CA HIS A 159 -4.90 1.95 -13.70
C HIS A 159 -5.29 2.30 -15.15
N LEU A 160 -5.55 1.29 -15.99
CA LEU A 160 -5.84 1.43 -17.42
C LEU A 160 -7.30 1.10 -17.76
N GLY A 161 -8.04 0.51 -16.82
CA GLY A 161 -9.46 0.19 -16.97
C GLY A 161 -9.82 -1.21 -16.47
N PRO A 162 -10.95 -1.79 -16.93
CA PRO A 162 -11.42 -3.12 -16.54
C PRO A 162 -10.42 -4.23 -16.89
N GLY A 163 -9.85 -4.85 -15.86
CA GLY A 163 -9.00 -6.03 -15.97
C GLY A 163 -9.73 -7.35 -15.76
N ILE A 164 -8.99 -8.46 -15.86
CA ILE A 164 -9.47 -9.78 -15.43
C ILE A 164 -9.75 -9.72 -13.93
N ASN A 165 -10.96 -10.12 -13.51
CA ASN A 165 -11.41 -10.05 -12.13
C ASN A 165 -12.04 -11.38 -11.67
N PRO A 166 -11.68 -11.93 -10.50
CA PRO A 166 -10.63 -11.45 -9.61
C PRO A 166 -9.24 -11.53 -10.26
N MET A 167 -8.34 -10.65 -9.85
CA MET A 167 -6.97 -10.61 -10.31
C MET A 167 -6.17 -11.74 -9.65
N GLU A 168 -5.58 -12.62 -10.46
CA GLU A 168 -4.81 -13.78 -9.98
C GLU A 168 -3.36 -13.68 -10.46
N GLU A 169 -2.42 -14.26 -9.72
CA GLU A 169 -0.99 -14.15 -10.05
C GLU A 169 -0.59 -14.86 -11.35
N SER A 170 -1.45 -15.76 -11.86
CA SER A 170 -1.33 -16.40 -13.18
C SER A 170 -1.84 -15.55 -14.34
N ASN A 171 -2.48 -14.41 -14.09
CA ASN A 171 -2.93 -13.52 -15.15
C ASN A 171 -1.73 -13.03 -15.97
N PRO A 172 -1.87 -12.91 -17.30
CA PRO A 172 -0.77 -12.45 -18.15
C PRO A 172 -0.41 -10.99 -17.84
N ARG A 173 0.84 -10.62 -18.14
CA ARG A 173 1.27 -9.21 -18.13
C ARG A 173 0.40 -8.40 -19.09
N VAL A 174 -0.06 -7.24 -18.65
CA VAL A 174 -0.74 -6.25 -19.51
C VAL A 174 0.32 -5.42 -20.22
N THR A 175 0.63 -5.76 -21.47
CA THR A 175 1.71 -5.14 -22.28
C THR A 175 1.22 -4.03 -23.20
N SER A 176 -0.06 -3.68 -23.15
CA SER A 176 -0.65 -2.60 -23.95
C SER A 176 -0.30 -1.20 -23.44
N ALA A 177 0.38 -1.09 -22.29
CA ALA A 177 0.95 0.15 -21.78
C ALA A 177 2.24 -0.14 -20.97
N PRO A 178 3.16 0.83 -20.85
CA PRO A 178 4.37 0.70 -20.03
C PRO A 178 4.04 0.40 -18.56
N ASN A 179 4.84 -0.46 -17.95
CA ASN A 179 4.72 -0.79 -16.54
C ASN A 179 6.05 -1.30 -15.98
N PHE A 180 6.69 -0.44 -15.19
CA PHE A 180 8.01 -0.67 -14.62
C PHE A 180 8.11 -1.91 -13.72
N TYR A 181 6.99 -2.48 -13.27
CA TYR A 181 7.01 -3.74 -12.53
C TYR A 181 7.60 -4.88 -13.34
N TYR A 182 7.36 -4.92 -14.65
CA TYR A 182 7.85 -6.02 -15.49
C TYR A 182 9.37 -6.02 -15.67
N PRO A 183 10.04 -4.91 -16.04
CA PRO A 183 11.50 -4.89 -16.07
C PRO A 183 12.11 -5.12 -14.68
N GLN A 184 11.47 -4.68 -13.59
CA GLN A 184 11.93 -5.00 -12.24
C GLN A 184 11.87 -6.50 -11.92
N GLU A 185 10.75 -7.17 -12.26
CA GLU A 185 10.63 -8.63 -12.14
C GLU A 185 11.72 -9.34 -12.97
N ASP A 186 11.91 -8.92 -14.22
CA ASP A 186 12.88 -9.53 -15.14
C ASP A 186 14.33 -9.38 -14.63
N LEU A 187 14.68 -8.20 -14.10
CA LEU A 187 15.96 -7.93 -13.46
C LEU A 187 16.18 -8.83 -12.23
N LEU A 188 15.19 -8.88 -11.32
CA LEU A 188 15.29 -9.70 -10.12
C LEU A 188 15.45 -11.17 -10.48
N TRP A 189 14.66 -11.69 -11.41
CA TRP A 189 14.74 -13.10 -11.82
C TRP A 189 16.07 -13.44 -12.47
N LYS A 190 16.61 -12.54 -13.30
CA LYS A 190 17.95 -12.71 -13.89
C LYS A 190 19.01 -12.75 -12.79
N TRP A 191 19.06 -11.72 -11.96
CA TRP A 191 20.05 -11.60 -10.89
C TRP A 191 19.97 -12.77 -9.90
N SER A 192 18.77 -13.22 -9.55
CA SER A 192 18.52 -14.35 -8.66
C SER A 192 19.10 -15.66 -9.21
N ARG A 193 18.97 -15.91 -10.52
CA ARG A 193 19.59 -17.07 -11.18
C ARG A 193 21.12 -17.00 -11.16
N GLU A 194 21.69 -15.81 -11.36
CA GLU A 194 23.13 -15.58 -11.40
C GLU A 194 23.79 -15.67 -10.01
N ASN A 195 23.05 -15.35 -8.95
CA ASN A 195 23.56 -15.30 -7.57
C ASN A 195 23.00 -16.41 -6.66
N ASN A 196 22.29 -17.39 -7.22
CA ASN A 196 21.65 -18.49 -6.46
C ASN A 196 20.79 -18.00 -5.28
N THR A 197 20.06 -16.91 -5.48
CA THR A 197 19.15 -16.32 -4.50
C THR A 197 17.71 -16.72 -4.83
N GLU A 198 16.90 -17.05 -3.82
CA GLU A 198 15.46 -17.25 -4.04
C GLU A 198 14.75 -15.90 -4.11
N TRP A 199 13.68 -15.80 -4.90
CA TRP A 199 12.96 -14.54 -5.06
C TRP A 199 11.49 -14.65 -4.66
N ASN A 200 10.93 -13.50 -4.30
CA ASN A 200 9.49 -13.31 -4.18
C ASN A 200 9.07 -11.99 -4.80
N VAL A 201 7.83 -11.95 -5.27
CA VAL A 201 7.17 -10.71 -5.66
C VAL A 201 5.86 -10.60 -4.88
N THR A 202 5.62 -9.49 -4.19
CA THR A 202 4.31 -9.23 -3.57
C THR A 202 3.55 -8.15 -4.34
N ARG A 203 2.24 -8.35 -4.50
CA ARG A 203 1.36 -7.48 -5.31
C ARG A 203 0.23 -6.93 -4.44
N PRO A 204 0.47 -5.88 -3.65
CA PRO A 204 -0.58 -5.19 -2.91
C PRO A 204 -1.50 -4.38 -3.83
N GLY A 205 -2.69 -4.09 -3.31
CA GLY A 205 -3.63 -3.11 -3.85
C GLY A 205 -3.31 -1.67 -3.45
N PHE A 206 -4.35 -0.88 -3.16
CA PHE A 206 -4.18 0.43 -2.54
C PHE A 206 -3.71 0.28 -1.10
N ILE A 207 -2.53 0.84 -0.82
CA ILE A 207 -1.88 0.70 0.48
C ILE A 207 -2.37 1.79 1.44
N ILE A 208 -2.75 1.39 2.64
CA ILE A 208 -3.04 2.28 3.76
C ILE A 208 -2.08 2.02 4.92
N GLY A 209 -1.78 3.06 5.69
CA GLY A 209 -0.84 3.03 6.80
C GLY A 209 -0.31 4.42 7.13
N ALA A 210 0.13 4.66 8.36
CA ALA A 210 0.50 5.99 8.82
C ALA A 210 2.01 6.22 8.77
N VAL A 211 2.47 7.08 7.86
CA VAL A 211 3.82 7.63 7.82
C VAL A 211 3.79 9.06 7.28
N ARG A 212 4.75 9.90 7.69
CA ARG A 212 4.83 11.31 7.24
C ARG A 212 5.11 11.46 5.75
N ASP A 213 5.96 10.59 5.22
CA ASP A 213 6.55 10.74 3.89
C ASP A 213 5.89 9.85 2.82
N ALA A 214 4.68 9.31 3.08
CA ALA A 214 3.98 8.49 2.09
C ALA A 214 3.65 9.33 0.85
N SER A 215 4.06 8.84 -0.33
CA SER A 215 3.72 9.47 -1.61
C SER A 215 2.26 9.21 -2.03
N MET A 216 1.68 8.09 -1.62
CA MET A 216 0.32 7.67 -1.95
C MET A 216 -0.31 7.02 -0.72
N ASN A 217 -1.40 7.58 -0.20
CA ASN A 217 -2.12 7.05 0.95
C ASN A 217 -3.58 7.55 0.96
N ILE A 218 -4.51 6.70 0.56
CA ILE A 218 -5.94 7.05 0.50
C ILE A 218 -6.52 7.33 1.90
N ALA A 219 -5.97 6.74 2.96
CA ALA A 219 -6.46 7.00 4.31
C ALA A 219 -6.21 8.46 4.74
N HIS A 220 -5.08 9.05 4.30
CA HIS A 220 -4.79 10.46 4.57
C HIS A 220 -5.79 11.38 3.88
N GLY A 221 -6.09 11.13 2.60
CA GLY A 221 -7.08 11.91 1.86
C GLY A 221 -8.49 11.82 2.47
N PHE A 222 -8.97 10.61 2.79
CA PHE A 222 -10.30 10.42 3.38
C PHE A 222 -10.46 11.10 4.73
N SER A 223 -9.45 11.02 5.59
CA SER A 223 -9.48 11.66 6.91
C SER A 223 -9.45 13.18 6.81
N LEU A 224 -8.67 13.76 5.91
CA LEU A 224 -8.69 15.21 5.64
C LEU A 224 -10.05 15.66 5.10
N TYR A 225 -10.61 14.93 4.14
CA TYR A 225 -11.92 15.22 3.59
C TYR A 225 -13.01 15.27 4.67
N ALA A 226 -13.10 14.21 5.49
CA ALA A 226 -14.09 14.14 6.56
C ALA A 226 -13.89 15.22 7.64
N ALA A 227 -12.64 15.48 8.04
CA ALA A 227 -12.32 16.52 9.02
C ALA A 227 -12.70 17.93 8.52
N ILE A 228 -12.45 18.22 7.24
CA ILE A 228 -12.77 19.53 6.67
C ILE A 228 -14.27 19.68 6.42
N GLN A 229 -14.97 18.64 5.98
CA GLN A 229 -16.43 18.68 5.87
C GLN A 229 -17.08 18.96 7.23
N LYS A 230 -16.56 18.36 8.31
CA LYS A 230 -16.97 18.68 9.68
C LYS A 230 -16.73 20.14 10.04
N GLU A 231 -15.54 20.68 9.75
CA GLU A 231 -15.23 22.10 10.00
C GLU A 231 -16.18 23.04 9.24
N LEU A 232 -16.54 22.68 8.01
CA LEU A 232 -17.46 23.44 7.17
C LEU A 232 -18.95 23.25 7.54
N GLY A 233 -19.27 22.35 8.49
CA GLY A 233 -20.65 22.01 8.84
C GLY A 233 -21.42 21.34 7.70
N ARG A 234 -20.74 20.59 6.85
CA ARG A 234 -21.29 19.92 5.65
C ARG A 234 -21.36 18.41 5.84
N PRO A 235 -22.31 17.72 5.18
CA PRO A 235 -22.32 16.25 5.14
C PRO A 235 -21.11 15.70 4.39
N LEU A 236 -20.79 14.43 4.62
CA LEU A 236 -19.78 13.68 3.85
C LEU A 236 -20.38 13.24 2.51
N GLU A 237 -20.21 14.04 1.47
CA GLU A 237 -20.79 13.79 0.14
C GLU A 237 -20.03 12.70 -0.63
N PHE A 238 -20.72 11.85 -1.39
CA PHE A 238 -20.08 10.85 -2.24
C PHE A 238 -19.97 11.35 -3.69
N PRO A 239 -18.79 11.28 -4.34
CA PRO A 239 -18.58 11.87 -5.67
C PRO A 239 -18.98 10.96 -6.85
N GLY A 240 -19.04 9.65 -6.65
CA GLY A 240 -19.31 8.65 -7.67
C GLY A 240 -20.78 8.28 -7.82
N ASP A 241 -21.08 7.40 -8.78
CA ASP A 241 -22.42 6.85 -8.98
C ASP A 241 -22.71 5.64 -8.08
N ILE A 242 -23.92 5.09 -8.18
CA ILE A 242 -24.34 3.89 -7.43
C ILE A 242 -23.42 2.70 -7.77
N THR A 243 -22.94 2.59 -9.01
CA THR A 243 -22.00 1.54 -9.39
C THR A 243 -20.71 1.62 -8.58
N ALA A 244 -20.13 2.82 -8.45
CA ALA A 244 -18.93 3.07 -7.65
C ALA A 244 -19.18 2.85 -6.14
N TRP A 245 -20.39 3.15 -5.66
CA TRP A 245 -20.82 2.93 -4.28
C TRP A 245 -20.89 1.44 -3.91
N ASP A 246 -21.53 0.63 -4.76
CA ASP A 246 -21.80 -0.79 -4.49
C ASP A 246 -20.67 -1.75 -4.89
N VAL A 247 -19.77 -1.34 -5.78
CA VAL A 247 -18.75 -2.24 -6.32
C VAL A 247 -17.71 -2.64 -5.27
N GLU A 248 -17.38 -3.93 -5.22
CA GLU A 248 -16.32 -4.43 -4.36
C GLU A 248 -14.94 -3.89 -4.77
N LYS A 249 -14.22 -3.39 -3.77
CA LYS A 249 -12.83 -2.93 -3.85
C LYS A 249 -11.94 -3.76 -2.92
N HIS A 250 -10.65 -3.49 -2.98
CA HIS A 250 -9.67 -4.08 -2.07
C HIS A 250 -8.74 -3.00 -1.53
N ILE A 251 -8.37 -3.17 -0.28
CA ILE A 251 -7.37 -2.37 0.43
C ILE A 251 -6.25 -3.32 0.86
N SER A 252 -5.03 -2.80 1.00
CA SER A 252 -3.89 -3.53 1.53
C SER A 252 -3.26 -2.76 2.67
N SER A 253 -3.47 -3.20 3.89
CA SER A 253 -2.92 -2.58 5.10
C SER A 253 -1.42 -2.79 5.20
N ALA A 254 -0.65 -1.72 5.44
CA ALA A 254 0.81 -1.78 5.43
C ALA A 254 1.39 -2.73 6.48
N LEU A 255 0.76 -2.88 7.65
CA LEU A 255 1.14 -3.90 8.64
C LEU A 255 0.86 -5.31 8.14
N LEU A 256 -0.32 -5.57 7.54
CA LEU A 256 -0.65 -6.88 6.99
C LEU A 256 0.29 -7.26 5.83
N ILE A 257 0.67 -6.28 5.00
CA ILE A 257 1.73 -6.46 4.00
C ILE A 257 3.04 -6.87 4.66
N GLY A 258 3.42 -6.25 5.77
CA GLY A 258 4.63 -6.61 6.52
C GLY A 258 4.58 -8.05 7.05
N TYR A 259 3.48 -8.45 7.70
CA TYR A 259 3.30 -9.82 8.18
C TYR A 259 3.28 -10.84 7.03
N HIS A 260 2.66 -10.49 5.90
CA HIS A 260 2.63 -11.34 4.70
C HIS A 260 4.01 -11.47 4.06
N ALA A 261 4.79 -10.38 4.00
CA ALA A 261 6.14 -10.39 3.47
C ALA A 261 7.06 -11.24 4.34
N GLU A 262 6.99 -11.11 5.66
CA GLU A 262 7.72 -11.97 6.60
C GLU A 262 7.36 -13.45 6.39
N TRP A 263 6.06 -13.76 6.35
CA TRP A 263 5.58 -15.10 6.05
C TRP A 263 6.09 -15.64 4.73
N THR A 264 6.06 -14.80 3.70
CA THR A 264 6.49 -15.15 2.35
C THR A 264 7.97 -15.53 2.33
N VAL A 265 8.85 -14.80 3.04
CA VAL A 265 10.28 -15.13 3.00
C VAL A 265 10.67 -16.31 3.89
N LEU A 266 9.92 -16.56 4.97
CA LEU A 266 10.21 -17.65 5.91
C LEU A 266 9.52 -18.98 5.53
N THR A 267 8.54 -18.96 4.64
CA THR A 267 7.83 -20.17 4.21
C THR A 267 8.56 -20.88 3.06
N PRO A 268 8.88 -22.18 3.15
CA PRO A 268 9.58 -22.86 2.05
C PRO A 268 8.77 -22.98 0.74
N SER A 269 7.44 -23.17 0.84
CA SER A 269 6.57 -23.39 -0.34
C SER A 269 6.27 -22.12 -1.15
N THR A 270 6.61 -20.95 -0.62
CA THR A 270 6.42 -19.66 -1.31
C THR A 270 7.65 -19.27 -2.12
N ARG A 271 8.76 -20.03 -2.09
CA ARG A 271 9.98 -19.67 -2.85
C ARG A 271 9.71 -19.50 -4.35
N ASN A 272 10.32 -18.48 -4.95
CA ASN A 272 10.21 -18.18 -6.38
C ASN A 272 8.75 -18.00 -6.83
N GLN A 273 7.94 -17.31 -6.02
CA GLN A 273 6.53 -17.03 -6.30
C GLN A 273 6.24 -15.52 -6.26
N ALA A 274 5.39 -15.09 -7.20
CA ALA A 274 4.59 -13.89 -7.05
C ALA A 274 3.31 -14.20 -6.26
N LEU A 275 2.94 -13.34 -5.32
CA LEU A 275 1.82 -13.50 -4.40
C LEU A 275 1.05 -12.17 -4.24
N ASN A 276 -0.27 -12.21 -4.39
CA ASN A 276 -1.14 -11.11 -4.04
C ASN A 276 -1.20 -10.91 -2.52
N ILE A 277 -1.45 -9.67 -2.11
CA ILE A 277 -1.76 -9.32 -0.72
C ILE A 277 -2.83 -8.23 -0.65
N ALA A 278 -3.99 -8.59 -0.15
CA ALA A 278 -5.05 -7.67 0.22
C ALA A 278 -5.46 -7.97 1.67
N ASP A 279 -6.13 -6.99 2.26
CA ASP A 279 -6.92 -7.18 3.46
C ASP A 279 -7.99 -8.24 3.19
N GLY A 280 -8.55 -8.78 4.26
CA GLY A 280 -9.57 -9.79 4.13
C GLY A 280 -10.97 -9.21 4.10
N GLY A 281 -11.93 -10.05 3.70
CA GLY A 281 -13.33 -9.68 3.63
C GLY A 281 -13.70 -8.96 2.33
N THR A 282 -14.99 -8.67 2.18
CA THR A 282 -15.49 -7.81 1.11
C THR A 282 -15.53 -6.37 1.62
N PHE A 283 -15.17 -5.43 0.75
CA PHE A 283 -15.18 -4.01 1.08
C PHE A 283 -15.88 -3.23 -0.04
N THR A 284 -16.83 -2.39 0.34
CA THR A 284 -17.47 -1.43 -0.56
C THR A 284 -17.45 -0.05 0.09
N TYR A 285 -17.34 1.00 -0.73
CA TYR A 285 -17.47 2.34 -0.19
C TYR A 285 -18.88 2.59 0.33
N GLY A 286 -19.91 1.92 -0.20
CA GLY A 286 -21.26 2.05 0.32
C GLY A 286 -21.43 1.60 1.77
N GLN A 287 -20.66 0.59 2.21
CA GLN A 287 -20.62 0.20 3.62
C GLN A 287 -19.71 1.12 4.44
N PHE A 288 -18.59 1.58 3.88
CA PHE A 288 -17.62 2.39 4.60
C PHE A 288 -18.00 3.87 4.74
N TRP A 289 -18.73 4.45 3.79
CA TRP A 289 -19.07 5.88 3.79
C TRP A 289 -19.86 6.31 5.02
N PRO A 290 -20.91 5.58 5.44
CA PRO A 290 -21.63 5.89 6.68
C PRO A 290 -20.76 5.74 7.92
N ILE A 291 -19.83 4.77 7.93
CA ILE A 291 -18.85 4.58 9.02
C ILE A 291 -17.96 5.82 9.12
N LEU A 292 -17.39 6.27 7.99
CA LEU A 292 -16.52 7.43 7.94
C LEU A 292 -17.22 8.70 8.43
N ALA A 293 -18.47 8.94 8.01
CA ALA A 293 -19.22 10.10 8.47
C ALA A 293 -19.55 10.04 9.97
N ALA A 294 -19.92 8.86 10.47
CA ALA A 294 -20.19 8.63 11.89
C ALA A 294 -18.96 8.87 12.77
N LEU A 295 -17.75 8.48 12.32
CA LEU A 295 -16.49 8.75 13.03
C LEU A 295 -16.26 10.25 13.27
N TYR A 296 -16.70 11.09 12.34
CA TYR A 296 -16.56 12.55 12.44
C TYR A 296 -17.80 13.23 13.02
N GLY A 297 -18.89 12.50 13.25
CA GLY A 297 -20.14 13.04 13.80
C GLY A 297 -20.87 13.96 12.81
N ILE A 298 -20.79 13.65 11.52
CA ILE A 298 -21.47 14.39 10.45
C ILE A 298 -22.44 13.46 9.68
N PRO A 299 -23.50 13.99 9.04
CA PRO A 299 -24.31 13.21 8.13
C PRO A 299 -23.49 12.76 6.90
N TYR A 300 -23.93 11.72 6.21
CA TYR A 300 -23.36 11.33 4.92
C TYR A 300 -24.35 11.59 3.79
N GLY A 301 -23.81 11.87 2.59
CA GLY A 301 -24.57 11.93 1.35
C GLY A 301 -24.58 10.57 0.64
N ILE A 302 -25.59 10.37 -0.20
CA ILE A 302 -25.69 9.23 -1.12
C ILE A 302 -25.19 9.65 -2.51
N PRO A 303 -24.94 8.71 -3.43
CA PRO A 303 -24.69 9.05 -4.83
C PRO A 303 -25.76 9.99 -5.39
N GLU A 304 -25.34 10.95 -6.22
CA GLU A 304 -26.25 11.90 -6.87
C GLU A 304 -27.32 11.14 -7.69
N LEU A 305 -28.58 11.56 -7.56
CA LEU A 305 -29.74 10.92 -8.17
C LEU A 305 -30.13 11.57 -9.51
N ASP A 306 -29.75 12.84 -9.71
CA ASP A 306 -29.95 13.54 -10.98
C ASP A 306 -28.84 13.16 -11.97
N ASP A 307 -29.22 12.31 -12.92
CA ASP A 307 -28.34 11.80 -13.97
C ASP A 307 -27.64 12.92 -14.78
N ALA A 308 -28.26 14.10 -14.89
CA ALA A 308 -27.73 15.23 -15.65
C ALA A 308 -26.50 15.90 -15.01
N LYS A 309 -26.25 15.65 -13.73
CA LYS A 309 -25.10 16.22 -13.00
C LYS A 309 -23.82 15.40 -13.15
N TYR A 310 -23.90 14.19 -13.69
CA TYR A 310 -22.72 13.37 -13.90
C TYR A 310 -22.00 13.74 -15.20
N GLN A 311 -20.69 13.79 -15.12
CA GLN A 311 -19.81 13.73 -16.26
C GLN A 311 -19.29 12.30 -16.42
N THR A 312 -19.08 11.85 -17.65
CA THR A 312 -18.49 10.53 -17.93
C THR A 312 -17.04 10.70 -18.32
N VAL A 313 -16.16 9.98 -17.62
CA VAL A 313 -14.75 9.87 -17.98
C VAL A 313 -14.50 8.47 -18.53
N GLU A 314 -13.87 8.42 -19.70
CA GLU A 314 -13.52 7.18 -20.39
C GLU A 314 -12.03 6.88 -20.23
N MET A 315 -11.72 5.64 -19.87
CA MET A 315 -10.35 5.15 -19.73
C MET A 315 -9.69 5.02 -21.11
N PRO A 316 -8.37 5.26 -21.22
CA PRO A 316 -7.72 5.44 -22.52
C PRO A 316 -7.53 4.16 -23.35
N LEU A 317 -7.73 2.97 -22.77
CA LEU A 317 -7.38 1.71 -23.43
C LEU A 317 -8.59 0.98 -24.04
N ALA A 318 -8.49 0.66 -25.33
CA ALA A 318 -9.46 -0.12 -26.11
C ALA A 318 -8.75 -1.21 -26.95
N PRO A 319 -9.04 -2.51 -26.77
CA PRO A 319 -9.86 -3.07 -25.69
C PRO A 319 -9.23 -2.82 -24.31
N PRO A 320 -10.02 -2.81 -23.22
CA PRO A 320 -9.49 -2.64 -21.86
C PRO A 320 -8.58 -3.83 -21.48
N PRO A 321 -7.85 -3.77 -20.34
CA PRO A 321 -6.86 -4.78 -19.98
C PRO A 321 -7.33 -6.25 -19.98
N ARG A 322 -8.63 -6.51 -19.79
CA ARG A 322 -9.21 -7.87 -19.94
C ARG A 322 -9.28 -8.40 -21.38
N GLY A 323 -8.97 -7.58 -22.38
CA GLY A 323 -8.91 -7.95 -23.80
C GLY A 323 -10.23 -7.92 -24.56
N PHE A 324 -11.36 -7.61 -23.90
CA PHE A 324 -12.68 -7.51 -24.56
C PHE A 324 -13.61 -6.50 -23.87
N GLY A 325 -14.65 -6.10 -24.60
CA GLY A 325 -15.66 -5.13 -24.15
C GLY A 325 -15.22 -3.67 -24.34
N PRO A 326 -16.09 -2.70 -23.98
CA PRO A 326 -15.77 -1.29 -24.12
C PRO A 326 -14.68 -0.86 -23.13
N PRO A 327 -14.00 0.28 -23.38
CA PRO A 327 -13.17 0.94 -22.39
C PRO A 327 -13.92 1.16 -21.07
N GLY A 328 -13.18 1.23 -19.97
CA GLY A 328 -13.76 1.56 -18.67
C GLY A 328 -14.39 2.95 -18.72
N LYS A 329 -15.58 3.09 -18.14
CA LYS A 329 -16.22 4.38 -17.95
C LYS A 329 -16.55 4.55 -16.48
N PHE A 330 -16.35 5.74 -15.96
CA PHE A 330 -16.86 6.12 -14.65
C PHE A 330 -17.60 7.45 -14.74
N ARG A 331 -18.62 7.57 -13.89
CA ARG A 331 -19.48 8.74 -13.79
C ARG A 331 -19.09 9.50 -12.54
N VAL A 332 -18.87 10.79 -12.68
CA VAL A 332 -18.40 11.67 -11.58
C VAL A 332 -19.29 12.91 -11.49
N ALA A 333 -19.81 13.19 -10.30
CA ALA A 333 -20.57 14.41 -10.04
C ALA A 333 -19.65 15.58 -9.67
N TRP A 334 -18.54 15.30 -8.98
CA TRP A 334 -17.49 16.24 -8.61
C TRP A 334 -16.22 15.45 -8.22
N THR A 335 -15.04 16.09 -8.20
CA THR A 335 -13.76 15.44 -7.85
C THR A 335 -13.22 15.95 -6.52
N PHE A 336 -12.50 15.11 -5.77
CA PHE A 336 -11.78 15.55 -4.57
C PHE A 336 -10.70 16.58 -4.92
N GLU A 337 -10.05 16.43 -6.08
CA GLU A 337 -9.08 17.40 -6.57
C GLU A 337 -9.68 18.81 -6.73
N ASP A 338 -10.85 18.93 -7.39
CA ASP A 338 -11.55 20.22 -7.52
C ASP A 338 -12.06 20.74 -6.18
N TRP A 339 -12.58 19.84 -5.33
CA TRP A 339 -13.03 20.18 -3.97
C TRP A 339 -11.89 20.77 -3.14
N ALA A 340 -10.70 20.16 -3.17
CA ALA A 340 -9.53 20.61 -2.40
C ALA A 340 -9.01 21.99 -2.86
N ASN A 341 -9.28 22.38 -4.10
CA ASN A 341 -8.86 23.67 -4.63
C ASN A 341 -9.80 24.83 -4.26
N LYS A 342 -10.97 24.56 -3.66
CA LYS A 342 -11.93 25.61 -3.28
C LYS A 342 -11.37 26.51 -2.16
N PRO A 343 -11.53 27.85 -2.24
CA PRO A 343 -11.00 28.77 -1.24
C PRO A 343 -11.48 28.47 0.19
N GLU A 344 -12.76 28.12 0.37
CA GLU A 344 -13.30 27.81 1.68
C GLU A 344 -12.74 26.51 2.28
N VAL A 345 -12.39 25.53 1.44
CA VAL A 345 -11.77 24.26 1.86
C VAL A 345 -10.35 24.52 2.35
N ARG A 346 -9.58 25.33 1.61
CA ARG A 346 -8.24 25.77 2.04
C ARG A 346 -8.29 26.56 3.34
N GLN A 347 -9.25 27.48 3.48
CA GLN A 347 -9.41 28.27 4.71
C GLN A 347 -9.78 27.39 5.93
N ALA A 348 -10.65 26.40 5.74
CA ALA A 348 -11.00 25.44 6.79
C ALA A 348 -9.76 24.61 7.21
N TRP A 349 -8.93 24.19 6.24
CA TRP A 349 -7.69 23.50 6.54
C TRP A 349 -6.71 24.36 7.36
N GLU A 350 -6.48 25.62 6.97
CA GLU A 350 -5.63 26.54 7.73
C GLU A 350 -6.14 26.72 9.17
N THR A 351 -7.46 26.81 9.34
CA THR A 351 -8.10 26.91 10.66
C THR A 351 -7.82 25.67 11.50
N LEU A 352 -8.00 24.47 10.94
CA LEU A 352 -7.73 23.20 11.61
C LEU A 352 -6.25 23.03 11.97
N LYS A 353 -5.34 23.38 11.05
CA LYS A 353 -3.88 23.37 11.29
C LYS A 353 -3.51 24.22 12.49
N ALA A 354 -3.99 25.47 12.51
CA ALA A 354 -3.72 26.40 13.60
C ALA A 354 -4.33 25.91 14.92
N ARG A 355 -5.60 25.47 14.91
CA ARG A 355 -6.32 25.02 16.10
C ARG A 355 -5.67 23.81 16.78
N HIS A 356 -5.16 22.88 15.98
CA HIS A 356 -4.66 21.59 16.49
C HIS A 356 -3.13 21.47 16.48
N ASN A 357 -2.42 22.53 16.08
CA ASN A 357 -0.96 22.55 15.95
C ASN A 357 -0.46 21.34 15.13
N LEU A 358 -1.05 21.18 13.93
CA LEU A 358 -0.75 20.07 13.03
C LEU A 358 0.66 20.20 12.43
N ALA A 359 1.21 19.08 11.97
CA ALA A 359 2.51 19.04 11.35
C ALA A 359 2.55 19.97 10.12
N PRO A 360 3.50 20.91 10.04
CA PRO A 360 3.48 21.93 9.00
C PRO A 360 3.94 21.41 7.64
N GLN A 361 4.67 20.30 7.59
CA GLN A 361 5.23 19.74 6.37
C GLN A 361 5.31 18.20 6.40
N PRO A 362 5.15 17.51 5.25
CA PRO A 362 4.64 18.09 3.99
C PRO A 362 3.17 18.53 4.14
N ASP A 363 2.80 19.71 3.64
CA ASP A 363 1.40 20.13 3.67
C ASP A 363 0.60 19.34 2.61
N PRO A 364 -0.52 18.69 2.98
CA PRO A 364 -1.33 17.98 2.00
C PRO A 364 -1.87 18.86 0.87
N PHE A 365 -2.06 20.17 1.09
CA PHE A 365 -2.55 21.11 0.08
C PHE A 365 -1.46 21.65 -0.85
N ASP A 366 -0.18 21.35 -0.58
CA ASP A 366 0.91 21.54 -1.56
C ASP A 366 0.98 20.40 -2.58
N LYS A 367 0.25 19.32 -2.33
CA LYS A 367 0.25 18.06 -3.12
C LYS A 367 -1.16 17.57 -3.43
N VAL A 368 -2.04 18.50 -3.81
CA VAL A 368 -3.46 18.21 -4.06
C VAL A 368 -3.66 17.05 -5.05
N PRO A 369 -2.98 16.98 -6.21
CA PRO A 369 -3.14 15.86 -7.13
C PRO A 369 -2.70 14.51 -6.55
N GLU A 370 -1.66 14.49 -5.71
CA GLU A 370 -1.15 13.26 -5.10
C GLU A 370 -2.03 12.74 -3.96
N ILE A 371 -2.67 13.64 -3.21
CA ILE A 371 -3.53 13.27 -2.07
C ILE A 371 -4.98 13.07 -2.53
N PHE A 372 -5.57 14.07 -3.16
CA PHE A 372 -7.00 14.10 -3.49
C PHE A 372 -7.29 13.48 -4.85
N GLY A 373 -6.45 13.74 -5.86
CA GLY A 373 -6.56 13.06 -7.17
C GLY A 373 -6.33 11.54 -7.06
N LEU A 374 -5.62 11.07 -6.03
CA LEU A 374 -5.52 9.65 -5.71
C LEU A 374 -6.86 9.06 -5.21
N LEU A 375 -7.62 9.81 -4.40
CA LEU A 375 -8.94 9.38 -3.95
C LEU A 375 -9.89 9.25 -5.13
N ASP A 376 -9.84 10.18 -6.09
CA ASP A 376 -10.66 10.11 -7.30
C ASP A 376 -10.40 8.81 -8.08
N LYS A 377 -9.11 8.45 -8.24
CA LYS A 377 -8.68 7.20 -8.90
C LYS A 377 -9.12 5.94 -8.15
N GLU A 378 -9.20 6.03 -6.83
CA GLU A 378 -9.67 4.93 -6.01
C GLU A 378 -11.21 4.84 -6.02
N ILE A 379 -11.94 5.91 -5.75
CA ILE A 379 -13.38 5.81 -5.48
C ILE A 379 -14.23 5.71 -6.74
N LEU A 380 -13.86 6.39 -7.85
CA LEU A 380 -14.81 6.65 -8.93
C LEU A 380 -15.05 5.45 -9.87
N GLY A 381 -14.10 4.51 -9.96
CA GLY A 381 -14.21 3.40 -10.92
C GLY A 381 -15.38 2.46 -10.62
N GLY A 382 -16.30 2.23 -11.56
CA GLY A 382 -17.46 1.34 -11.38
C GLY A 382 -17.21 -0.15 -11.62
N TRP A 383 -15.96 -0.59 -11.81
CA TRP A 383 -15.64 -2.01 -12.03
C TRP A 383 -14.95 -2.63 -10.82
N GLY A 384 -15.16 -3.95 -10.69
CA GLY A 384 -14.53 -4.77 -9.66
C GLY A 384 -13.02 -4.72 -9.79
N ARG A 385 -12.37 -4.52 -8.65
CA ARG A 385 -10.91 -4.59 -8.52
C ARG A 385 -10.69 -5.47 -7.31
N SER A 386 -10.67 -6.78 -7.47
CA SER A 386 -10.53 -7.72 -6.36
C SER A 386 -9.27 -8.55 -6.58
N LEU A 387 -8.39 -8.62 -5.57
CA LEU A 387 -7.23 -9.52 -5.61
C LEU A 387 -7.63 -10.89 -5.07
N SER A 388 -7.34 -11.95 -5.83
CA SER A 388 -7.50 -13.32 -5.33
C SER A 388 -6.38 -13.63 -4.33
N MET A 389 -6.76 -13.99 -3.10
CA MET A 389 -5.83 -14.47 -2.06
C MET A 389 -5.67 -16.00 -2.07
N ASN A 390 -6.27 -16.69 -3.04
CA ASN A 390 -6.34 -18.15 -3.07
C ASN A 390 -4.95 -18.81 -3.10
N LYS A 391 -3.99 -18.24 -3.83
CA LYS A 391 -2.64 -18.79 -3.92
C LYS A 391 -1.92 -18.76 -2.56
N SER A 392 -1.93 -17.62 -1.89
CA SER A 392 -1.39 -17.47 -0.53
C SER A 392 -2.11 -18.40 0.47
N ARG A 393 -3.45 -18.45 0.43
CA ARG A 393 -4.26 -19.32 1.33
C ARG A 393 -3.94 -20.81 1.15
N LYS A 394 -3.83 -21.29 -0.09
CA LYS A 394 -3.42 -22.68 -0.41
C LYS A 394 -2.01 -23.02 0.10
N GLN A 395 -1.18 -22.01 0.34
CA GLN A 395 0.17 -22.17 0.89
C GLN A 395 0.26 -21.95 2.41
N GLY A 396 -0.86 -21.68 3.08
CA GLY A 396 -0.93 -21.58 4.55
C GLY A 396 -1.07 -20.16 5.11
N TRP A 397 -1.28 -19.15 4.26
CA TRP A 397 -1.61 -17.80 4.73
C TRP A 397 -3.04 -17.73 5.25
N ASN A 398 -3.20 -17.31 6.50
CA ASN A 398 -4.49 -17.11 7.15
C ASN A 398 -4.68 -15.68 7.70
N GLY A 399 -3.67 -14.82 7.52
CA GLY A 399 -3.70 -13.45 8.02
C GLY A 399 -4.82 -12.62 7.41
N PHE A 400 -5.50 -11.86 8.25
CA PHE A 400 -6.71 -11.12 7.95
C PHE A 400 -6.78 -9.83 8.78
N VAL A 401 -7.33 -8.77 8.19
CA VAL A 401 -7.82 -7.57 8.88
C VAL A 401 -9.08 -7.10 8.16
N ASP A 402 -10.04 -6.55 8.89
CA ASP A 402 -11.19 -5.84 8.31
C ASP A 402 -10.71 -4.49 7.76
N SER A 403 -11.03 -4.19 6.51
CA SER A 403 -10.55 -2.97 5.84
C SER A 403 -11.04 -1.69 6.52
N SER A 404 -12.25 -1.69 7.09
CA SER A 404 -12.79 -0.52 7.80
C SER A 404 -12.08 -0.31 9.13
N ASP A 405 -11.84 -1.39 9.89
CA ASP A 405 -11.06 -1.31 11.14
C ASP A 405 -9.64 -0.81 10.88
N SER A 406 -8.99 -1.29 9.82
CA SER A 406 -7.64 -0.84 9.46
C SER A 406 -7.59 0.61 9.00
N LEU A 407 -8.60 1.08 8.25
CA LEU A 407 -8.74 2.49 7.91
C LEU A 407 -8.87 3.35 9.18
N ILE A 408 -9.73 2.95 10.12
CA ILE A 408 -9.92 3.64 11.40
C ILE A 408 -8.59 3.69 12.18
N LYS A 409 -7.90 2.54 12.31
CA LYS A 409 -6.59 2.49 12.96
C LYS A 409 -5.59 3.42 12.29
N THR A 410 -5.54 3.41 10.97
CA THR A 410 -4.65 4.28 10.20
C THR A 410 -4.95 5.74 10.48
N PHE A 411 -6.22 6.14 10.58
CA PHE A 411 -6.57 7.51 10.98
C PHE A 411 -6.04 7.82 12.40
N GLU A 412 -6.22 6.92 13.38
CA GLU A 412 -5.72 7.13 14.75
C GLU A 412 -4.19 7.38 14.75
N GLU A 413 -3.44 6.61 13.97
CA GLU A 413 -2.00 6.78 13.85
C GLU A 413 -1.62 8.07 13.09
N LEU A 414 -2.35 8.46 12.04
CA LEU A 414 -2.16 9.74 11.36
C LEU A 414 -2.43 10.94 12.28
N ALA A 415 -3.45 10.83 13.15
CA ALA A 415 -3.75 11.84 14.16
C ALA A 415 -2.64 11.91 15.23
N ALA A 416 -2.10 10.77 15.67
CA ALA A 416 -0.94 10.72 16.57
C ALA A 416 0.32 11.35 15.96
N LEU A 417 0.49 11.23 14.64
CA LEU A 417 1.53 11.94 13.87
C LEU A 417 1.22 13.42 13.64
N LYS A 418 0.06 13.92 14.09
CA LYS A 418 -0.46 15.27 13.84
C LYS A 418 -0.58 15.61 12.35
N MET A 419 -0.80 14.61 11.49
CA MET A 419 -1.02 14.83 10.06
C MET A 419 -2.48 15.22 9.77
N ILE A 420 -3.39 14.82 10.65
CA ILE A 420 -4.80 15.19 10.62
C ILE A 420 -5.25 15.68 12.00
N PRO A 421 -6.37 16.42 12.10
CA PRO A 421 -6.96 16.77 13.37
C PRO A 421 -7.21 15.54 14.25
N PRO A 422 -7.06 15.66 15.58
CA PRO A 422 -7.43 14.58 16.48
C PRO A 422 -8.92 14.28 16.31
N PHE A 423 -9.26 13.00 16.19
CA PHE A 423 -10.61 12.51 16.31
C PHE A 423 -10.65 11.44 17.39
N LYS A 424 -11.80 11.28 18.04
CA LYS A 424 -12.00 10.25 19.05
C LYS A 424 -12.83 9.15 18.40
N ARG A 425 -12.27 7.95 18.26
CA ARG A 425 -13.04 6.75 17.89
C ARG A 425 -14.18 6.62 18.91
N PRO A 426 -15.46 6.66 18.49
CA PRO A 426 -16.55 6.46 19.42
C PRO A 426 -16.53 5.02 19.93
N GLU A 427 -16.93 4.80 21.18
CA GLU A 427 -16.97 3.45 21.79
C GLU A 427 -17.88 2.50 21.02
N GLN A 428 -18.94 3.06 20.40
CA GLN A 428 -19.82 2.40 19.47
C GLN A 428 -20.03 3.31 18.26
N ILE A 429 -19.87 2.77 17.05
CA ILE A 429 -20.23 3.47 15.82
C ILE A 429 -21.70 3.16 15.54
N ASP A 430 -22.59 4.03 16.00
CA ASP A 430 -24.02 3.92 15.68
C ASP A 430 -24.27 4.43 14.26
N ILE A 431 -24.38 3.50 13.32
CA ILE A 431 -24.66 3.81 11.92
C ILE A 431 -26.17 3.82 11.72
N LYS A 432 -26.72 4.97 11.34
CA LYS A 432 -28.09 5.07 10.81
C LYS A 432 -28.03 5.00 9.30
N PHE A 433 -28.30 3.82 8.75
CA PHE A 433 -28.39 3.67 7.30
C PHE A 433 -29.67 4.36 6.78
N HIS A 434 -29.58 5.02 5.63
CA HIS A 434 -30.76 5.59 4.97
C HIS A 434 -31.85 4.53 4.83
N GLY A 435 -33.02 4.81 5.41
CA GLY A 435 -34.18 3.92 5.38
C GLY A 435 -34.31 2.96 6.57
N TYR A 436 -33.40 2.98 7.55
CA TYR A 436 -33.42 2.11 8.74
C TYR A 436 -33.32 2.88 10.06
#